data_AF-A0A8X6HER4-F1
#
_entry.id   AF-A0A8X6HER4-F1
#
_cell.length_a   1.000
_cell.length_b   1.000
_cell.length_c   1.000
_cell.angle_alpha   90.00
_cell.angle_beta   90.00
_cell.angle_gamma   90.00
#
_symmetry.space_group_name_H-M   'P 1'
#
loop_
_entity.id
_entity.type
_entity.pdbx_description
1 polymer ?
#
loop_
_entity_poly.entity_id
_entity_poly.type
_entity_poly.pdbx_seq_one_letter_code
_entity_poly.pdbx_strand_id
1 'polypeptide(L)'
;MDRSPFIENLTLGIAKYFEKLPCIKSTVISEKTHVQETALVAWEQVSKEKFLCVTQDLKNFYLATDGLQIKWYWKQRARLSHLKSIGPKRQSINSELPSLLDIESDSEDVYDGHLKPKFKDGCKIFVLDHCQGAGKVCLVYPKRK
;
A
#
# COMPACT_ATOMS: atom_id res chain seq x y z
N MET A 1 2.71 2.68 35.69
CA MET A 1 4.04 2.03 35.70
C MET A 1 4.55 2.00 34.28
N ASP A 2 5.80 2.40 34.06
CA ASP A 2 6.42 2.36 32.73
C ASP A 2 6.73 0.90 32.35
N ARG A 3 6.12 0.40 31.26
CA ARG A 3 6.28 -0.97 30.75
C ARG A 3 7.30 -1.07 29.62
N SER A 4 7.89 0.04 29.19
CA SER A 4 8.91 0.07 28.12
C SER A 4 10.04 -0.97 28.30
N PRO A 5 10.68 -1.14 29.48
CA PRO A 5 11.75 -2.12 29.63
C PRO A 5 11.27 -3.58 29.53
N PHE A 6 10.04 -3.87 29.96
CA PHE A 6 9.44 -5.19 29.80
C PHE A 6 9.20 -5.51 28.32
N ILE A 7 8.63 -4.56 27.57
CA ILE A 7 8.39 -4.72 26.13
C ILE A 7 9.71 -4.85 25.38
N GLU A 8 10.74 -4.11 25.77
CA GLU A 8 12.05 -4.21 25.13
C GLU A 8 12.68 -5.59 25.34
N ASN A 9 12.60 -6.13 26.55
CA ASN A 9 13.07 -7.48 26.86
C ASN A 9 12.26 -8.55 26.11
N LEU A 10 10.94 -8.40 26.06
CA LEU A 10 10.05 -9.34 25.37
C LEU A 10 10.26 -9.34 23.85
N THR A 11 10.49 -8.16 23.27
CA THR A 11 10.72 -8.00 21.82
C THR A 11 12.18 -8.15 21.42
N LEU A 12 13.07 -8.44 22.37
CA LEU A 12 14.52 -8.62 22.17
C LEU A 12 15.17 -7.46 21.40
N GLY A 13 14.67 -6.24 21.57
CA GLY A 13 15.17 -5.05 20.89
C GLY A 13 14.92 -5.00 19.38
N ILE A 14 13.92 -5.72 18.85
CA ILE A 14 13.62 -5.73 17.40
C ILE A 14 13.31 -4.34 16.82
N ALA A 15 12.71 -3.43 17.61
CA ALA A 15 12.53 -2.05 17.19
C ALA A 15 13.86 -1.32 16.96
N LYS A 16 14.84 -1.51 17.85
CA LYS A 16 16.20 -0.96 17.69
C LYS A 16 16.91 -1.53 16.47
N TYR A 17 16.64 -2.80 16.13
CA TYR A 17 17.15 -3.39 14.90
C TYR A 17 16.54 -2.73 13.65
N PHE A 18 15.22 -2.51 13.65
CA PHE A 18 14.55 -1.86 12.53
C PHE A 18 15.01 -0.42 12.31
N GLU A 19 15.25 0.35 13.38
CA GLU A 19 15.77 1.72 13.27
C GLU A 19 17.17 1.79 12.64
N LYS A 20 17.96 0.71 12.71
CA LYS A 20 19.27 0.62 12.04
C LYS A 20 19.15 0.41 10.53
N LEU A 21 18.01 -0.05 10.04
CA LEU A 21 17.83 -0.34 8.61
C LEU A 21 17.61 0.96 7.83
N PRO A 22 18.39 1.25 6.79
CA PRO A 22 18.30 2.50 6.04
C PRO A 22 16.97 2.66 5.27
N CYS A 23 16.23 1.57 5.14
CA CYS A 23 14.94 1.51 4.45
C CYS A 23 13.75 1.70 5.39
N ILE A 24 13.95 1.78 6.71
CA ILE A 24 12.84 1.93 7.67
C ILE A 24 12.76 3.38 8.11
N LYS A 25 11.56 3.95 8.01
CA LYS A 25 11.27 5.35 8.35
C LYS A 25 10.90 5.49 9.82
N SER A 26 10.15 4.53 10.36
CA SER A 26 9.67 4.57 11.74
C SER A 26 9.18 3.18 12.14
N THR A 27 9.35 2.85 13.41
CA THR A 27 8.78 1.67 14.06
C THR A 27 7.95 2.13 15.25
N VAL A 28 6.76 1.58 15.39
CA VAL A 28 5.81 1.84 16.47
C VAL A 28 5.46 0.52 17.12
N ILE A 29 5.71 0.42 18.42
CA ILE A 29 5.23 -0.70 19.25
C ILE A 29 4.06 -0.18 20.08
N SER A 30 2.94 -0.90 20.02
CA SER A 30 1.75 -0.60 20.82
C SER A 30 1.24 -1.87 21.49
N GLU A 31 0.96 -1.79 22.79
CA GLU A 31 0.17 -2.80 23.49
C GLU A 31 -1.23 -2.85 22.87
N LYS A 32 -1.74 -4.05 22.64
CA LYS A 32 -3.07 -4.29 22.10
C LYS A 32 -3.85 -5.10 23.12
N THR A 33 -5.05 -4.65 23.44
CA THR A 33 -5.96 -5.44 24.27
C THR A 33 -6.32 -6.75 23.57
N HIS A 34 -6.83 -7.71 24.34
CA HIS A 34 -7.47 -8.92 23.82
C HIS A 34 -8.35 -8.63 22.59
N VAL A 35 -8.41 -9.61 21.68
CA VAL A 35 -9.18 -9.47 20.44
C VAL A 35 -10.67 -9.59 20.77
N GLN A 36 -11.49 -8.71 20.22
CA GLN A 36 -12.94 -8.82 20.39
C GLN A 36 -13.50 -10.02 19.62
N GLU A 37 -14.50 -10.69 20.19
CA GLU A 37 -15.16 -11.85 19.60
C GLU A 37 -15.70 -11.55 18.19
N THR A 38 -16.27 -10.36 18.00
CA THR A 38 -16.77 -9.88 16.70
C THR A 38 -15.69 -9.87 15.61
N ALA A 39 -14.46 -9.48 15.96
CA ALA A 39 -13.34 -9.45 15.03
C ALA A 39 -12.85 -10.87 14.67
N LEU A 40 -12.90 -11.81 15.62
CA LEU A 40 -12.57 -13.22 15.37
C LEU A 40 -13.61 -13.89 14.47
N VAL A 41 -14.90 -13.62 14.69
CA VAL A 41 -16.00 -14.14 13.85
C VAL A 41 -15.87 -13.60 12.42
N ALA A 42 -15.59 -12.31 12.25
CA ALA A 42 -15.37 -11.71 10.93
C ALA A 42 -14.15 -12.31 10.22
N TRP A 43 -13.05 -12.51 10.95
CA TRP A 43 -11.85 -13.14 10.39
C TRP A 43 -12.09 -14.60 9.98
N GLU A 44 -12.87 -15.34 10.77
CA GLU A 44 -13.25 -16.71 10.45
C GLU A 44 -14.12 -16.79 9.19
N GLN A 45 -15.06 -15.87 9.01
CA GLN A 45 -15.87 -15.80 7.78
C GLN A 45 -15.00 -15.60 6.53
N VAL A 46 -14.01 -14.71 6.60
CA VAL A 46 -13.07 -14.47 5.49
C VAL A 46 -12.11 -15.65 5.29
N SER A 47 -11.73 -16.34 6.38
CA SER A 47 -10.74 -17.43 6.33
C SER A 47 -11.34 -18.79 5.97
N LYS A 48 -12.67 -18.96 6.14
CA LYS A 48 -13.41 -20.15 5.70
C LYS A 48 -13.29 -20.39 4.19
N GLU A 49 -13.23 -19.33 3.40
CA GLU A 49 -13.00 -19.41 1.94
C GLU A 49 -11.60 -19.98 1.61
N LYS A 50 -10.64 -19.86 2.54
CA LYS A 50 -9.25 -20.35 2.40
C LYS A 50 -8.97 -21.66 3.15
N PHE A 51 -10.01 -22.37 3.61
CA PHE A 51 -9.89 -23.60 4.41
C PHE A 51 -9.04 -23.46 5.68
N LEU A 52 -8.85 -22.24 6.19
CA LEU A 52 -8.12 -22.02 7.44
C LEU A 52 -9.14 -22.06 8.60
N CYS A 53 -9.42 -23.26 9.10
CA CYS A 53 -10.23 -23.42 10.31
C CYS A 53 -9.40 -22.97 11.52
N VAL A 54 -9.84 -21.88 12.13
CA VAL A 54 -9.31 -21.41 13.41
C VAL A 54 -9.71 -22.43 14.47
N THR A 55 -8.75 -23.13 15.06
CA THR A 55 -9.04 -24.06 16.15
C THR A 55 -9.65 -23.31 17.34
N GLN A 56 -10.52 -23.97 18.10
CA GLN A 56 -11.16 -23.35 19.25
C GLN A 56 -10.14 -22.83 20.27
N ASP A 57 -9.03 -23.55 20.43
CA ASP A 57 -7.93 -23.14 21.30
C ASP A 57 -7.27 -21.84 20.85
N LEU A 58 -7.11 -21.63 19.54
CA LEU A 58 -6.60 -20.38 18.99
C LEU A 58 -7.55 -19.22 19.30
N LYS A 59 -8.87 -19.42 19.12
CA LYS A 59 -9.89 -18.40 19.44
C LYS A 59 -9.82 -18.03 20.92
N ASN A 60 -9.80 -19.03 21.79
CA ASN A 60 -9.71 -18.83 23.24
C ASN A 60 -8.43 -18.09 23.63
N PHE A 61 -7.30 -18.41 22.99
CA PHE A 61 -6.03 -17.72 23.21
C PHE A 61 -6.11 -16.23 22.88
N TYR A 62 -6.65 -15.87 21.71
CA TYR A 62 -6.77 -14.47 21.29
C TYR A 62 -7.83 -13.67 22.07
N LEU A 63 -8.83 -14.33 22.64
CA LEU A 63 -9.83 -13.74 23.53
C LEU A 63 -9.30 -13.49 24.94
N ALA A 64 -8.40 -14.35 25.43
CA ALA A 64 -7.91 -14.31 26.80
C ALA A 64 -6.61 -13.51 27.00
N THR A 65 -5.84 -13.31 25.93
CA THR A 65 -4.47 -12.77 26.03
C THR A 65 -4.36 -11.40 25.39
N ASP A 66 -3.81 -10.44 26.13
CA ASP A 66 -3.38 -9.16 25.56
C ASP A 66 -2.18 -9.37 24.63
N GLY A 67 -2.16 -8.63 23.53
CA GLY A 67 -1.16 -8.75 22.48
C GLY A 67 -0.20 -7.56 22.44
N LEU A 68 0.85 -7.72 21.63
CA LEU A 68 1.72 -6.63 21.22
C LEU A 68 1.64 -6.48 19.71
N GLN A 69 1.45 -5.25 19.25
CA GLN A 69 1.45 -4.91 17.85
C GLN A 69 2.71 -4.11 17.51
N ILE A 70 3.49 -4.64 16.56
CA ILE A 70 4.66 -3.97 16.00
C ILE A 70 4.30 -3.51 14.59
N LYS A 71 4.31 -2.20 14.36
CA LYS A 71 4.14 -1.58 13.03
C LYS A 71 5.46 -0.97 12.61
N TRP A 72 5.90 -1.22 11.38
CA TRP A 72 7.06 -0.55 10.80
C TRP A 72 6.70 0.05 9.45
N TYR A 73 7.25 1.21 9.19
CA TYR A 73 7.08 1.94 7.93
C TYR A 73 8.35 1.81 7.14
N TRP A 74 8.25 1.27 5.94
CA TRP A 74 9.37 1.14 5.04
C TRP A 74 9.31 2.23 3.95
N LYS A 75 10.47 2.71 3.54
CA LYS A 75 10.66 3.63 2.43
C LYS A 75 11.41 2.92 1.33
N GLN A 76 10.68 2.48 0.30
CA GLN A 76 11.33 2.12 -0.95
C GLN A 76 11.80 3.40 -1.64
N ARG A 77 13.11 3.54 -1.86
CA ARG A 77 13.55 4.33 -3.00
C ARG A 77 13.24 3.49 -4.23
N ALA A 78 12.06 3.69 -4.81
CA ALA A 78 11.84 3.24 -6.18
C ALA A 78 13.00 3.82 -7.01
N ARG A 79 13.76 2.96 -7.69
CA ARG A 79 14.76 3.40 -8.68
C ARG A 79 13.99 4.00 -9.86
N LEU A 80 13.50 5.23 -9.68
CA LEU A 80 12.78 5.99 -10.70
C LEU A 80 13.70 6.37 -11.87
N SER A 81 14.99 6.02 -11.81
CA SER A 81 15.99 6.27 -12.86
C SER A 81 15.63 5.66 -14.22
N HIS A 82 14.76 4.64 -14.25
CA HIS A 82 14.32 4.01 -15.49
C HIS A 82 12.93 4.50 -15.96
N LEU A 83 12.23 5.30 -15.16
CA LEU A 83 10.90 5.77 -15.51
C LEU A 83 10.99 6.88 -16.55
N LYS A 84 10.56 6.56 -17.77
CA LYS A 84 10.41 7.55 -18.83
C LYS A 84 9.10 8.31 -18.58
N SER A 85 9.21 9.61 -18.33
CA SER A 85 8.04 10.48 -18.37
C SER A 85 7.54 10.59 -19.81
N ILE A 86 6.27 10.29 -20.01
CA ILE A 86 5.58 10.56 -21.26
C ILE A 86 4.75 11.82 -21.03
N GLY A 87 5.12 12.92 -21.67
CA GLY A 87 4.28 14.10 -21.65
C GLY A 87 2.92 13.80 -22.31
N PRO A 88 1.83 14.43 -21.88
CA PRO A 88 0.50 14.24 -22.47
C PRO A 88 0.45 14.60 -23.97
N LYS A 89 1.46 15.33 -24.48
CA LYS A 89 1.57 15.85 -25.85
C LYS A 89 2.63 15.18 -26.73
N ARG A 90 2.93 13.88 -26.58
CA ARG A 90 3.64 13.21 -27.70
C ARG A 90 2.64 12.99 -28.84
N GLN A 91 2.30 14.08 -29.52
CA GLN A 91 1.79 14.04 -30.89
C GLN A 91 2.85 13.27 -31.67
N SER A 92 2.50 12.04 -32.03
CA SER A 92 3.15 11.41 -33.17
C SER A 92 3.05 12.40 -34.32
N ILE A 93 4.17 12.68 -34.98
CA ILE A 93 4.26 13.58 -36.14
C ILE A 93 3.34 13.04 -37.28
N ASN A 94 2.89 11.79 -37.16
CA ASN A 94 1.84 11.19 -37.97
C ASN A 94 0.55 11.11 -37.12
N SER A 95 -0.44 11.93 -37.46
CA SER A 95 -1.68 12.22 -36.71
C SER A 95 -2.74 11.11 -36.72
N GLU A 96 -2.43 9.91 -37.18
CA GLU A 96 -3.40 8.82 -37.36
C GLU A 96 -3.39 7.77 -36.25
N LEU A 97 -2.47 7.88 -35.29
CA LEU A 97 -2.38 6.93 -34.17
C LEU A 97 -3.13 7.45 -32.94
N PRO A 98 -3.91 6.61 -32.25
CA PRO A 98 -4.65 7.01 -31.06
C PRO A 98 -3.68 7.49 -29.96
N SER A 99 -4.05 8.61 -29.35
CA SER A 99 -3.36 9.31 -28.31
C SER A 99 -3.91 8.95 -26.92
N LEU A 100 -3.22 9.35 -25.85
CA LEU A 100 -3.73 9.18 -24.49
C LEU A 100 -5.01 9.98 -24.20
N LEU A 101 -5.32 10.99 -25.03
CA LEU A 101 -6.55 11.76 -24.93
C LEU A 101 -7.75 10.94 -25.42
N ASP A 102 -7.54 9.99 -26.34
CA ASP A 102 -8.62 9.15 -26.89
C ASP A 102 -9.08 8.05 -25.91
N ILE A 103 -8.28 7.77 -24.87
CA ILE A 103 -8.60 6.84 -23.77
C ILE A 103 -9.33 7.58 -22.62
N GLU A 104 -9.35 8.90 -22.66
CA GLU A 104 -9.90 9.71 -21.58
C GLU A 104 -11.43 9.74 -21.64
N SER A 105 -12.08 9.15 -20.63
CA SER A 105 -13.52 9.29 -20.44
C SER A 105 -13.84 10.69 -19.90
N ASP A 106 -14.80 11.40 -20.50
CA ASP A 106 -15.26 12.72 -20.05
C ASP A 106 -16.04 12.69 -18.72
N SER A 107 -16.18 11.52 -18.10
CA SER A 107 -16.84 11.34 -16.80
C SER A 107 -15.94 11.79 -15.63
N GLU A 108 -16.45 12.68 -14.79
CA GLU A 108 -15.81 13.10 -13.54
C GLU A 108 -16.06 12.10 -12.40
N ASP A 109 -15.60 10.86 -12.59
CA ASP A 109 -15.78 9.83 -11.58
C ASP A 109 -14.86 10.10 -10.38
N VAL A 110 -15.44 10.18 -9.18
CA VAL A 110 -14.70 10.24 -7.92
C VAL A 110 -14.60 8.83 -7.36
N TYR A 111 -13.38 8.31 -7.22
CA TYR A 111 -13.15 7.02 -6.58
C TYR A 111 -12.46 7.28 -5.24
N ASP A 112 -13.12 6.87 -4.15
CA ASP A 112 -12.57 6.93 -2.78
C ASP A 112 -12.08 8.33 -2.35
N GLY A 113 -12.86 9.38 -2.68
CA GLY A 113 -12.52 10.77 -2.36
C GLY A 113 -11.35 11.37 -3.16
N HIS A 114 -10.75 10.59 -4.07
CA HIS A 114 -9.70 11.04 -4.96
C HIS A 114 -10.26 11.30 -6.37
N LEU A 115 -9.91 12.45 -6.94
CA LEU A 115 -10.21 12.77 -8.33
C LEU A 115 -9.51 11.77 -9.25
N LYS A 116 -10.27 11.11 -10.13
CA LYS A 116 -9.72 10.26 -11.18
C LYS A 116 -8.64 11.03 -11.96
N PRO A 117 -7.42 10.49 -12.07
CA PRO A 117 -6.35 11.18 -12.75
C PRO A 117 -6.66 11.32 -14.25
N LYS A 118 -6.61 12.55 -14.74
CA LYS A 118 -6.84 12.91 -16.15
C LYS A 118 -5.56 12.75 -16.97
N PHE A 119 -5.69 12.54 -18.28
CA PHE A 119 -4.53 12.44 -19.20
C PHE A 119 -4.20 13.79 -19.87
N LYS A 120 -4.71 14.90 -19.34
CA LYS A 120 -4.52 16.28 -19.83
C LYS A 120 -3.30 16.99 -19.20
N ASP A 121 -3.02 18.22 -19.63
CA ASP A 121 -1.84 19.07 -19.27
C ASP A 121 -1.62 19.32 -17.75
N GLY A 122 -2.56 18.92 -16.89
CA GLY A 122 -2.48 18.98 -15.43
C GLY A 122 -1.84 17.78 -14.74
N CYS A 123 -1.55 16.68 -15.43
CA CYS A 123 -1.04 15.45 -14.81
C CYS A 123 0.40 15.12 -15.24
N LYS A 124 1.11 14.35 -14.40
CA LYS A 124 2.38 13.72 -14.76
C LYS A 124 2.16 12.23 -14.97
N ILE A 125 2.68 11.73 -16.09
CA ILE A 125 2.53 10.33 -16.50
C ILE A 125 3.94 9.71 -16.60
N PHE A 126 4.11 8.55 -15.97
CA PHE A 126 5.35 7.78 -15.98
C PHE A 126 5.06 6.35 -16.43
N VAL A 127 5.83 5.83 -17.40
CA VAL A 127 5.72 4.42 -17.78
C VAL A 127 6.50 3.57 -16.78
N LEU A 128 5.78 2.66 -16.13
CA LEU A 128 6.34 1.66 -15.21
C LEU A 128 6.86 0.44 -16.00
N ASP A 129 6.10 -0.02 -16.99
CA ASP A 129 6.47 -1.17 -17.83
C ASP A 129 5.85 -1.05 -19.23
N HIS A 130 6.58 -1.57 -20.23
CA HIS A 130 6.18 -1.65 -21.63
C HIS A 130 5.52 -2.98 -22.01
N CYS A 131 5.27 -3.89 -21.04
CA CYS A 131 4.53 -5.15 -21.24
C CYS A 131 4.89 -5.87 -22.56
N GLN A 132 6.18 -5.99 -22.87
CA GLN A 132 6.69 -6.62 -24.10
C GLN A 132 6.08 -6.08 -25.42
N GLY A 133 5.65 -4.82 -25.43
CA GLY A 133 5.04 -4.17 -26.60
C GLY A 133 3.52 -4.35 -26.74
N ALA A 134 2.90 -5.21 -25.92
CA ALA A 134 1.45 -5.42 -25.95
C ALA A 134 0.65 -4.29 -25.26
N GLY A 135 1.31 -3.49 -24.43
CA GLY A 135 0.65 -2.41 -23.68
C GLY A 135 1.64 -1.58 -22.88
N LYS A 136 1.14 -0.61 -22.10
CA LYS A 136 1.97 0.19 -21.19
C LYS A 136 1.26 0.34 -19.86
N VAL A 137 1.95 0.00 -18.78
CA VAL A 137 1.49 0.31 -17.43
C VAL A 137 2.03 1.69 -17.05
N CYS A 138 1.13 2.61 -16.72
CA CYS A 138 1.49 3.99 -16.44
C CYS A 138 1.03 4.42 -15.04
N LEU A 139 1.89 5.13 -14.33
CA LEU A 139 1.53 5.86 -13.11
C LEU A 139 1.13 7.29 -13.51
N VAL A 140 -0.10 7.67 -13.17
CA VAL A 140 -0.64 9.01 -13.45
C VAL A 140 -1.00 9.70 -12.14
N TYR A 141 -0.55 10.93 -11.96
CA TYR A 141 -0.96 11.75 -10.82
C TYR A 141 -1.09 13.22 -11.20
N PRO A 142 -2.03 13.96 -10.58
CA PRO A 142 -2.17 15.38 -10.80
C PRO A 142 -0.93 16.14 -10.32
N LYS A 143 -0.48 17.12 -11.10
CA LYS A 143 0.52 18.09 -10.64
C LYS A 143 -0.10 18.87 -9.48
N ARG A 144 0.53 18.82 -8.32
CA ARG A 144 0.21 19.79 -7.26
C ARG A 144 0.62 21.17 -7.77
N LYS A 145 -0.30 22.14 -7.69
CA LYS A 145 0.00 23.56 -7.91
C LYS A 145 1.03 24.02 -6.90
#